data_AF-A0A4Q2JTM7-F1
#
_entry.id   AF-A0A4Q2JTM7-F1
#
_cell.length_a   1.000
_cell.length_b   1.000
_cell.length_c   1.000
_cell.angle_alpha   90.00
_cell.angle_beta   90.00
_cell.angle_gamma   90.00
#
_symmetry.space_group_name_H-M   'P 1'
#
loop_
_entity.id
_entity.type
_entity.pdbx_description
1 polymer ?
#
loop_
_entity_poly.entity_id
_entity_poly.type
_entity_poly.pdbx_seq_one_letter_code
_entity_poly.pdbx_strand_id
1 'polypeptide(L)'
;AAALTPATRGLIGADELAALPAGAVLVNVARGGLVDSDALVAALESGRLGGAGLDVTEPEPLPAEHPLWTAPNCLVTPHVADTEAMTVPLFAHRIAANVAAFVGGTTFDGRIDLEAGY
;
A
#
# COMPACT_ATOMS: atom_id res chain seq x y z
N ALA A 1 6.08 -0.72 -6.32
CA ALA A 1 4.73 -0.70 -5.70
C ALA A 1 3.69 -0.60 -6.82
N ALA A 2 2.61 -1.39 -6.75
CA ALA A 2 1.52 -1.35 -7.73
C ALA A 2 0.41 -0.38 -7.27
N ALA A 3 -0.35 0.17 -8.22
CA ALA A 3 -1.62 0.81 -7.91
C ALA A 3 -2.66 -0.23 -7.48
N LEU A 4 -3.61 0.16 -6.62
CA LEU A 4 -4.76 -0.70 -6.30
C LEU A 4 -5.86 -0.46 -7.34
N THR A 5 -6.00 -1.41 -8.25
CA THR A 5 -7.03 -1.45 -9.28
C THR A 5 -7.78 -2.78 -9.17
N PRO A 6 -8.88 -3.00 -9.92
CA PRO A 6 -9.54 -4.31 -9.94
C PRO A 6 -8.60 -5.47 -10.32
N ALA A 7 -7.58 -5.22 -11.14
CA ALA A 7 -6.65 -6.25 -11.61
C ALA A 7 -5.53 -6.58 -10.62
N THR A 8 -5.24 -5.69 -9.67
CA THR A 8 -4.16 -5.85 -8.67
C THR A 8 -4.68 -6.03 -7.25
N ARG A 9 -6.00 -6.01 -7.05
CA ARG A 9 -6.62 -6.34 -5.77
C ARG A 9 -6.33 -7.79 -5.41
N GLY A 10 -5.81 -8.01 -4.19
CA GLY A 10 -5.39 -9.32 -3.73
C GLY A 10 -4.24 -9.92 -4.56
N LEU A 11 -3.43 -9.09 -5.22
CA LEU A 11 -2.28 -9.51 -6.03
C LEU A 11 -1.33 -10.44 -5.26
N ILE A 12 -1.22 -10.26 -3.94
CA ILE A 12 -0.44 -11.11 -3.05
C ILE A 12 -1.41 -11.87 -2.14
N GLY A 13 -1.71 -13.11 -2.50
CA GLY A 13 -2.52 -14.05 -1.73
C GLY A 13 -1.70 -15.18 -1.12
N ALA A 14 -2.39 -16.25 -0.70
CA ALA A 14 -1.75 -17.39 -0.04
C ALA A 14 -0.73 -18.12 -0.94
N ASP A 15 -1.02 -18.24 -2.24
CA ASP A 15 -0.15 -18.93 -3.19
C ASP A 15 1.15 -18.14 -3.45
N GLU A 16 1.05 -16.83 -3.61
CA GLU A 16 2.20 -15.94 -3.78
C GLU A 16 3.08 -15.94 -2.53
N LEU A 17 2.47 -15.87 -1.34
CA LEU A 17 3.18 -15.95 -0.07
C LEU A 17 3.86 -17.32 0.12
N ALA A 18 3.21 -18.41 -0.28
CA ALA A 18 3.79 -19.75 -0.22
C ALA A 18 4.97 -19.92 -1.19
N ALA A 19 4.93 -19.26 -2.35
CA ALA A 19 6.01 -19.28 -3.33
C ALA A 19 7.29 -18.58 -2.85
N LEU A 20 7.21 -17.72 -1.83
CA LEU A 20 8.39 -17.07 -1.24
C LEU A 20 9.33 -18.10 -0.56
N PRO A 21 10.65 -17.82 -0.54
CA PRO A 21 11.57 -18.61 0.26
C PRO A 21 11.24 -18.49 1.75
N ALA A 22 11.51 -19.57 2.51
CA ALA A 22 11.33 -19.55 3.96
C ALA A 22 12.15 -18.43 4.61
N GLY A 23 11.56 -17.68 5.53
CA GLY A 23 12.16 -16.52 6.18
C GLY A 23 12.10 -15.22 5.37
N ALA A 24 11.43 -15.18 4.22
CA ALA A 24 11.22 -13.95 3.46
C ALA A 24 10.48 -12.88 4.27
N VAL A 25 10.69 -11.61 3.96
CA VAL A 25 9.99 -10.48 4.56
C VAL A 25 9.15 -9.77 3.50
N LEU A 26 7.87 -9.56 3.80
CA LEU A 26 6.98 -8.73 2.96
C LEU A 26 7.03 -7.28 3.45
N VAL A 27 7.19 -6.32 2.54
CA VAL A 27 7.02 -4.89 2.86
C VAL A 27 5.94 -4.32 1.95
N ASN A 28 4.88 -3.76 2.54
CA ASN A 28 3.82 -3.09 1.81
C ASN A 28 3.68 -1.64 2.28
N VAL A 29 4.09 -0.72 1.41
CA VAL A 29 3.89 0.74 1.51
C VAL A 29 3.09 1.26 0.32
N ALA A 30 2.37 0.37 -0.37
CA ALA A 30 1.61 0.67 -1.57
C ALA A 30 0.15 0.91 -1.21
N ARG A 31 -0.68 -0.14 -1.19
CA ARG A 31 -2.07 -0.10 -0.73
C ARG A 31 -2.41 -1.39 0.00
N GLY A 32 -3.24 -1.31 1.05
CA GLY A 32 -3.61 -2.47 1.86
C GLY A 32 -4.21 -3.60 1.03
N GLY A 33 -5.18 -3.27 0.18
CA GLY A 33 -5.91 -4.24 -0.65
C GLY A 33 -5.14 -4.96 -1.75
N LEU A 34 -3.82 -4.73 -1.86
CA LEU A 34 -2.94 -5.53 -2.71
C LEU A 34 -2.60 -6.88 -2.06
N VAL A 35 -2.69 -6.97 -0.73
CA VAL A 35 -2.36 -8.16 0.04
C VAL A 35 -3.62 -8.71 0.68
N ASP A 36 -3.83 -10.01 0.57
CA ASP A 36 -4.84 -10.71 1.36
C ASP A 36 -4.37 -10.75 2.82
N SER A 37 -5.07 -9.99 3.68
CA SER A 37 -4.75 -9.86 5.11
C SER A 37 -4.82 -11.19 5.85
N ASP A 38 -5.77 -12.06 5.53
CA ASP A 38 -5.94 -13.33 6.21
C ASP A 38 -4.83 -14.32 5.81
N ALA A 39 -4.48 -14.33 4.52
CA ALA A 39 -3.35 -15.11 4.03
C ALA A 39 -2.02 -14.64 4.63
N LEU A 40 -1.84 -13.32 4.79
CA LEU A 40 -0.65 -12.76 5.42
C LEU A 40 -0.55 -13.18 6.89
N VAL A 41 -1.65 -13.08 7.65
CA VAL A 41 -1.70 -13.53 9.05
C VAL A 41 -1.32 -15.00 9.15
N ALA A 42 -1.93 -15.86 8.33
CA ALA A 42 -1.62 -17.29 8.33
C ALA A 42 -0.15 -17.58 7.99
N ALA A 43 0.43 -16.87 7.01
CA ALA A 43 1.83 -17.02 6.62
C ALA A 43 2.79 -16.62 7.75
N LEU A 44 2.49 -15.55 8.49
CA LEU A 44 3.25 -15.11 9.66
C LEU A 44 3.12 -16.11 10.82
N GLU A 45 1.89 -16.51 11.16
CA GLU A 45 1.63 -17.48 12.25
C GLU A 45 2.29 -18.84 11.99
N SER A 46 2.36 -19.28 10.73
CA SER A 46 3.06 -20.51 10.35
C SER A 46 4.58 -20.46 10.57
N GLY A 47 5.16 -19.27 10.72
CA GLY A 47 6.60 -19.04 10.79
C GLY A 47 7.35 -19.23 9.46
N ARG A 48 6.65 -19.53 8.35
CA ARG A 48 7.28 -19.60 7.02
C ARG A 48 7.70 -18.22 6.54
N LEU A 49 6.86 -17.20 6.76
CA LEU A 49 7.23 -15.81 6.49
C LEU A 49 8.03 -15.28 7.68
N GLY A 50 9.21 -14.72 7.39
CA GLY A 50 10.12 -14.18 8.40
C GLY A 50 9.59 -12.89 9.04
N GLY A 51 8.72 -12.16 8.35
CA GLY A 51 8.03 -11.00 8.91
C GLY A 51 7.29 -10.16 7.87
N ALA A 52 6.60 -9.14 8.35
CA ALA A 52 5.92 -8.16 7.51
C ALA A 52 6.11 -6.73 8.04
N GLY A 53 6.32 -5.77 7.14
CA GLY A 53 6.31 -4.33 7.43
C GLY A 53 5.21 -3.64 6.63
N LEU A 54 4.22 -3.07 7.31
CA LEU A 54 2.99 -2.55 6.71
C LEU A 54 2.78 -1.10 7.13
N ASP A 55 2.78 -0.18 6.18
CA ASP A 55 2.31 1.21 6.38
C ASP A 55 0.85 1.36 5.96
N VAL A 56 0.33 0.40 5.20
CA VAL A 56 -1.01 0.38 4.62
C VAL A 56 -1.72 -0.90 5.01
N THR A 57 -3.02 -0.82 5.22
CA THR A 57 -3.87 -1.94 5.61
C THR A 57 -5.23 -1.85 4.94
N GLU A 58 -5.99 -2.96 4.90
CA GLU A 58 -7.40 -2.94 4.49
C GLU A 58 -8.21 -3.78 5.48
N PRO A 59 -9.24 -3.21 6.14
CA PRO A 59 -9.68 -1.81 6.06
C PRO A 59 -8.70 -0.82 6.74
N GLU A 60 -8.84 0.47 6.41
CA GLU A 60 -8.06 1.56 7.00
C GLU A 60 -9.00 2.60 7.65
N PRO A 61 -8.85 2.93 8.95
CA PRO A 61 -7.84 2.44 9.89
C PRO A 61 -8.03 0.96 10.25
N LEU A 62 -6.94 0.27 10.57
CA LEU A 62 -6.97 -1.13 10.97
C LEU A 62 -7.75 -1.27 12.30
N PRO A 63 -8.78 -2.13 12.38
CA PRO A 63 -9.54 -2.35 13.61
C PRO A 63 -8.62 -2.79 14.76
N ALA A 64 -8.91 -2.36 15.99
CA ALA A 64 -8.06 -2.63 17.15
C ALA A 64 -7.92 -4.13 17.46
N GLU A 65 -8.92 -4.92 17.08
CA GLU A 65 -8.99 -6.36 17.28
C GLU A 65 -8.38 -7.17 16.12
N HIS A 66 -7.82 -6.50 15.10
CA HIS A 66 -7.31 -7.17 13.91
C HIS A 66 -6.07 -8.04 14.22
N PRO A 67 -5.98 -9.30 13.74
CA PRO A 67 -4.88 -10.22 14.08
C PRO A 67 -3.48 -9.73 13.74
N LEU A 68 -3.32 -8.89 12.70
CA LEU A 68 -2.04 -8.27 12.33
C LEU A 68 -1.38 -7.48 13.47
N TRP A 69 -2.13 -6.98 14.46
CA TRP A 69 -1.55 -6.32 15.63
C TRP A 69 -0.76 -7.26 16.53
N THR A 70 -1.11 -8.54 16.54
CA THR A 70 -0.51 -9.58 17.40
C THR A 70 0.26 -10.65 16.61
N ALA A 71 0.21 -10.60 15.28
CA ALA A 71 0.92 -11.54 14.42
C ALA A 71 2.44 -11.48 14.67
N PRO A 72 3.14 -12.64 14.70
CA PRO A 72 4.57 -12.67 14.96
C PRO A 72 5.34 -11.95 13.87
N ASN A 73 6.39 -11.21 14.25
CA ASN A 73 7.28 -10.48 13.33
C ASN A 73 6.55 -9.53 12.36
N CYS A 74 5.39 -9.00 12.76
CA CYS A 74 4.64 -8.00 12.00
C CYS A 74 4.83 -6.61 12.62
N LEU A 75 5.22 -5.64 11.79
CA LEU A 75 5.29 -4.22 12.15
C LEU A 75 4.24 -3.48 11.33
N VAL A 76 3.28 -2.86 12.02
CA VAL A 76 2.27 -1.99 11.41
C VAL A 76 2.54 -0.55 11.84
N THR A 77 2.65 0.36 10.86
CA THR A 77 2.70 1.81 11.07
C THR A 77 1.42 2.46 10.54
N PRO A 78 1.06 3.66 11.01
CA PRO A 78 0.01 4.46 10.35
C PRO A 78 0.43 4.77 8.90
N HIS A 79 -0.52 5.04 8.01
CA HIS A 79 -0.27 5.34 6.60
C HIS A 79 0.39 6.70 6.38
N VAL A 80 1.68 6.78 6.72
CA VAL A 80 2.50 7.99 6.75
C VAL A 80 3.95 7.74 6.33
N ALA A 81 4.23 6.68 5.55
CA ALA A 81 5.56 6.45 4.98
C ALA A 81 6.05 7.64 4.13
N ASP A 82 5.11 8.33 3.49
CA ASP A 82 5.34 9.62 2.84
C ASP A 82 5.36 10.74 3.88
N THR A 83 6.57 11.15 4.29
CA THR A 83 6.73 12.20 5.31
C THR A 83 6.30 13.58 4.81
N GLU A 84 5.92 14.47 5.74
CA GLU A 84 5.58 15.87 5.40
C GLU A 84 6.73 16.59 4.67
N ALA A 85 7.98 16.38 5.11
CA ALA A 85 9.16 16.94 4.47
C ALA A 85 9.34 16.50 3.01
N MET A 86 8.87 15.30 2.66
CA MET A 86 8.87 14.78 1.28
C MET A 86 7.68 15.31 0.48
N THR A 87 6.48 15.23 1.05
CA THR A 87 5.22 15.47 0.32
C THR A 87 4.94 16.94 0.08
N VAL A 88 5.20 17.82 1.05
CA VAL A 88 4.91 19.26 0.93
C VAL A 88 5.51 19.89 -0.33
N PRO A 89 6.82 19.75 -0.64
CA PRO A 89 7.38 20.37 -1.84
C PRO A 89 6.83 19.74 -3.13
N LEU A 90 6.63 18.42 -3.17
CA LEU A 90 6.13 17.71 -4.35
C LEU A 90 4.68 18.08 -4.66
N PHE A 91 3.83 18.12 -3.63
CA PHE A 91 2.43 18.50 -3.77
C PHE A 91 2.28 19.98 -4.06
N ALA A 92 3.03 20.86 -3.40
CA ALA A 92 3.00 22.29 -3.69
C ALA A 92 3.34 22.56 -5.16
N HIS A 93 4.36 21.91 -5.70
CA HIS A 93 4.73 22.02 -7.11
C HIS A 93 3.60 21.52 -8.03
N ARG A 94 3.08 20.31 -7.79
CA ARG A 94 2.01 19.70 -8.59
C ARG A 94 0.72 20.52 -8.58
N ILE A 95 0.33 21.01 -7.40
CA ILE A 95 -0.88 21.84 -7.22
C ILE A 95 -0.70 23.17 -7.96
N ALA A 96 0.42 23.86 -7.77
CA ALA A 96 0.67 25.13 -8.46
C ALA A 96 0.64 24.97 -9.98
N ALA A 97 1.29 23.93 -10.51
CA ALA A 97 1.30 23.62 -11.94
C ALA A 97 -0.11 23.33 -12.47
N ASN A 98 -0.89 22.50 -11.78
CA ASN A 98 -2.22 22.11 -12.24
C ASN A 98 -3.26 23.24 -12.08
N VAL A 99 -3.14 24.11 -11.08
CA VAL A 99 -3.96 25.33 -10.98
C VAL A 99 -3.68 26.28 -12.13
N ALA A 100 -2.40 26.50 -12.47
CA ALA A 100 -2.03 27.31 -13.61
C ALA A 100 -2.54 26.71 -14.93
N ALA A 101 -2.45 25.39 -15.09
CA ALA A 101 -2.96 24.68 -16.26
C ALA A 101 -4.49 24.80 -16.38
N PHE A 102 -5.21 24.71 -15.27
CA PHE A 102 -6.66 24.88 -15.24
C PHE A 102 -7.08 26.29 -15.71
N VAL A 103 -6.43 27.33 -15.19
CA VAL A 103 -6.72 28.72 -15.57
C VAL A 103 -6.31 29.01 -17.01
N GLY A 104 -5.17 28.47 -17.46
CA GLY A 104 -4.65 28.68 -18.81
C GLY A 104 -5.28 27.81 -19.90
N GLY A 105 -6.13 26.85 -19.53
CA GLY A 105 -6.69 25.86 -20.47
C GLY A 105 -5.63 24.94 -21.08
N THR A 106 -4.55 24.65 -20.35
CA THR A 106 -3.48 23.75 -20.80
C THR A 106 -3.60 22.37 -20.15
N THR A 107 -2.63 21.48 -20.41
CA THR A 107 -2.70 20.08 -19.96
C THR A 107 -2.25 19.92 -18.51
N PHE A 108 -2.99 19.13 -17.73
CA PHE A 108 -2.59 18.76 -16.37
C PHE A 108 -1.40 17.80 -16.36
N ASP A 109 -0.55 18.00 -15.37
CA ASP A 109 0.50 17.05 -15.01
C ASP A 109 -0.08 15.96 -14.10
N GLY A 110 0.19 14.69 -14.40
CA GLY A 110 -0.22 13.53 -13.58
C GLY A 110 -1.67 13.14 -13.78
N ARG A 111 -2.13 13.15 -15.02
CA ARG A 111 -3.45 12.66 -15.40
C ARG A 111 -3.56 11.17 -15.09
N ILE A 112 -4.67 10.79 -14.48
CA ILE A 112 -5.04 9.41 -14.16
C ILE A 112 -6.04 8.89 -15.19
N ASP A 113 -6.04 7.57 -15.41
CA ASP A 113 -7.07 6.89 -16.20
C ASP A 113 -8.17 6.38 -15.26
N LEU A 114 -9.34 6.99 -15.39
CA LEU A 114 -10.49 6.68 -14.52
C LEU A 114 -11.07 5.28 -14.78
N GLU A 115 -10.89 4.74 -15.99
CA GLU A 115 -11.35 3.37 -16.30
C GLU A 115 -10.35 2.34 -15.76
N ALA A 116 -9.05 2.61 -15.88
CA ALA A 116 -8.02 1.75 -15.30
C ALA A 116 -8.00 1.81 -13.77
N GLY A 117 -8.59 2.85 -13.17
CA GLY A 117 -8.63 3.08 -11.73
C GLY A 117 -7.32 3.65 -11.17
N TYR A 118 -6.45 4.18 -12.03
CA TYR A 118 -5.20 4.86 -11.65
C TYR A 118 -4.66 5.74 -12.77
#